data_AF-A0A6A0JRN1-F1
#
_entry.id   AF-A0A6A0JRN1-F1
#
_cell.length_a   1.000
_cell.length_b   1.000
_cell.length_c   1.000
_cell.angle_alpha   90.00
_cell.angle_beta   90.00
_cell.angle_gamma   90.00
#
_symmetry.space_group_name_H-M   'P 1'
#
loop_
_entity.id
_entity.type
_entity.pdbx_description
1 polymer ?
#
loop_
_entity_poly.entity_id
_entity_poly.type
_entity_poly.pdbx_seq_one_letter_code
_entity_poly.pdbx_strand_id
1 'polypeptide(L)'
;MASIKELLTSVKDESPVWVGRTKLLEMLTHIGESNTSSCMYVCPGDHSDWIGSDQIWKRRWDVLAAQIGEEVLSNDTGILCIQSGDDGLVVVPPFPVAQNIKFDHLNYDELYKCLSLDYVVGVVLLRLGRFSVAIFKGTDLVVSKTDSRFVKGRHKKGGSSQRRFERTREGQSRKLFDKVCDTVGNIFEPYTRTLDYVLLGGDSITINNFLKVCPKMESLKSKILPRRLNIRDPKRDTLEHVGNLLLQSRLYFVRWDQ
;
A
#
# COMPACT_ATOMS: atom_id res chain seq x y z
N MET A 1 0.64 17.40 -26.12
CA MET A 1 1.00 17.44 -24.68
C MET A 1 -0.22 17.93 -23.94
N ALA A 2 -0.63 17.21 -22.91
CA ALA A 2 -1.75 17.64 -22.06
C ALA A 2 -1.17 18.29 -20.81
N SER A 3 -1.79 19.35 -20.31
CA SER A 3 -1.45 19.84 -18.96
C SER A 3 -1.83 18.77 -17.94
N ILE A 4 -1.12 18.68 -16.80
CA ILE A 4 -1.56 17.89 -15.64
C ILE A 4 -3.03 18.22 -15.28
N LYS A 5 -3.46 19.46 -15.56
CA LYS A 5 -4.84 19.93 -15.42
C LYS A 5 -5.87 19.31 -16.38
N GLU A 6 -5.46 18.84 -17.54
CA GLU A 6 -6.35 18.12 -18.47
C GLU A 6 -6.46 16.63 -18.10
N LEU A 7 -5.43 16.07 -17.44
CA LEU A 7 -5.53 14.77 -16.77
C LEU A 7 -6.50 14.85 -15.57
N LEU A 8 -6.53 15.99 -14.86
CA LEU A 8 -7.43 16.29 -13.74
C LEU A 8 -8.92 16.29 -14.11
N THR A 9 -9.34 16.85 -15.25
CA THR A 9 -10.78 16.93 -15.59
C THR A 9 -11.43 15.57 -15.85
N SER A 10 -10.62 14.53 -16.10
CA SER A 10 -11.08 13.15 -16.33
C SER A 10 -11.25 12.33 -15.04
N VAL A 11 -10.77 12.83 -13.90
CA VAL A 11 -10.79 12.12 -12.61
C VAL A 11 -11.45 13.02 -11.58
N LYS A 12 -12.51 12.55 -10.91
CA LYS A 12 -13.17 13.31 -9.84
C LYS A 12 -12.12 13.85 -8.87
N ASP A 13 -12.28 15.10 -8.46
CA ASP A 13 -11.41 15.95 -7.63
C ASP A 13 -11.21 15.43 -6.17
N GLU A 14 -11.27 14.12 -5.95
CA GLU A 14 -11.10 13.45 -4.66
C GLU A 14 -9.70 12.82 -4.63
N SER A 15 -8.67 13.63 -4.36
CA SER A 15 -7.34 13.10 -4.00
C SER A 15 -7.40 12.40 -2.63
N PRO A 16 -6.79 11.22 -2.46
CA PRO A 16 -6.00 10.49 -3.44
C PRO A 16 -6.83 9.68 -4.44
N VAL A 17 -6.32 9.62 -5.67
CA VAL A 17 -6.82 8.72 -6.72
C VAL A 17 -5.99 7.46 -6.75
N TRP A 18 -6.64 6.30 -6.75
CA TRP A 18 -5.96 5.01 -6.96
C TRP A 18 -5.88 4.69 -8.44
N VAL A 19 -4.67 4.59 -8.97
CA VAL A 19 -4.42 4.35 -10.40
C VAL A 19 -3.59 3.08 -10.59
N GLY A 20 -4.08 2.17 -11.42
CA GLY A 20 -3.35 0.95 -11.78
C GLY A 20 -2.17 1.24 -12.71
N ARG A 21 -1.15 0.38 -12.68
CA ARG A 21 0.10 0.50 -13.46
C ARG A 21 -0.10 1.01 -14.88
N THR A 22 -0.89 0.32 -15.71
CA THR A 22 -1.05 0.68 -17.14
C THR A 22 -1.57 2.10 -17.32
N LYS A 23 -2.57 2.49 -16.51
CA LYS A 23 -3.15 3.83 -16.60
C LYS A 23 -2.18 4.91 -16.13
N LEU A 24 -1.41 4.63 -15.06
CA LEU A 24 -0.39 5.55 -14.58
C LEU A 24 0.68 5.79 -15.66
N LEU A 25 1.21 4.73 -16.26
CA LEU A 25 2.23 4.86 -17.30
C LEU A 25 1.71 5.65 -18.51
N GLU A 26 0.48 5.38 -18.95
CA GLU A 26 -0.19 6.17 -20.00
C GLU A 26 -0.27 7.66 -19.62
N MET A 27 -0.74 7.98 -18.40
CA MET A 27 -0.83 9.37 -17.92
C MET A 27 0.52 10.09 -17.95
N LEU A 28 1.60 9.42 -17.54
CA LEU A 28 2.94 10.01 -17.51
C LEU A 28 3.45 10.39 -18.91
N THR A 29 3.08 9.64 -19.96
CA THR A 29 3.47 9.99 -21.35
C THR A 29 2.84 11.27 -21.87
N HIS A 30 1.75 11.73 -21.24
CA HIS A 30 1.05 12.94 -21.66
C HIS A 30 1.56 14.21 -20.98
N ILE A 31 2.33 14.08 -19.89
CA ILE A 31 2.94 15.20 -19.18
C ILE A 31 4.06 15.77 -20.07
N GLY A 32 3.85 16.99 -20.55
CA GLY A 32 4.81 17.69 -21.39
C GLY A 32 6.00 18.20 -20.60
N GLU A 33 7.19 18.13 -21.19
CA GLU A 33 8.38 18.76 -20.63
C GLU A 33 8.42 20.25 -20.98
N SER A 34 8.82 21.06 -20.00
CA SER A 34 8.93 22.51 -20.09
C SER A 34 10.17 22.96 -19.33
N ASN A 35 10.59 24.22 -19.48
CA ASN A 35 11.76 24.76 -18.79
C ASN A 35 11.60 24.78 -17.25
N THR A 36 10.40 24.56 -16.72
CA THR A 36 10.10 24.47 -15.29
C THR A 36 9.84 23.03 -14.83
N SER A 37 9.94 22.06 -15.74
CA SER A 37 9.72 20.66 -15.40
C SER A 37 10.86 20.14 -14.55
N SER A 38 10.51 19.45 -13.47
CA SER A 38 11.49 18.76 -12.62
C SER A 38 10.81 17.60 -11.93
N CYS A 39 11.59 16.63 -11.49
CA CYS A 39 11.06 15.60 -10.62
C CYS A 39 12.05 15.18 -9.53
N MET A 40 11.52 14.66 -8.45
CA MET A 40 12.31 14.11 -7.36
C MET A 40 11.71 12.82 -6.84
N TYR A 41 12.61 11.90 -6.49
CA TYR A 41 12.29 10.71 -5.73
C TYR A 41 12.70 10.94 -4.29
N VAL A 42 11.83 10.54 -3.38
CA VAL A 42 12.14 10.45 -1.95
C VAL A 42 11.78 9.05 -1.51
N CYS A 43 12.77 8.29 -1.02
CA CYS A 43 12.56 6.95 -0.49
C CYS A 43 11.80 6.99 0.85
N PRO A 44 11.42 5.84 1.44
CA PRO A 44 10.89 5.82 2.79
C PRO A 44 11.97 6.15 3.83
N GLY A 45 11.63 6.96 4.85
CA GLY A 45 12.52 7.22 5.98
C GLY A 45 12.48 8.66 6.49
N ASP A 46 13.47 9.02 7.31
CA ASP A 46 13.72 10.39 7.73
C ASP A 46 14.63 11.09 6.70
N HIS A 47 14.17 12.25 6.21
CA HIS A 47 14.84 13.03 5.18
C HIS A 47 14.99 14.49 5.57
N SER A 48 14.80 14.83 6.85
CA SER A 48 14.89 16.20 7.37
C SER A 48 16.21 16.88 6.97
N ASP A 49 17.34 16.20 7.12
CA ASP A 49 18.66 16.71 6.71
C ASP A 49 18.78 16.88 5.18
N TRP A 50 18.27 15.93 4.40
CA TRP A 50 18.36 15.96 2.94
C TRP A 50 17.46 17.05 2.34
N ILE A 51 16.24 17.20 2.85
CA ILE A 51 15.30 18.26 2.47
C ILE A 51 15.81 19.62 2.92
N GLY A 52 16.35 19.70 4.14
CA GLY A 52 16.87 20.94 4.72
C GLY A 52 18.16 21.47 4.09
N SER A 53 18.88 20.63 3.35
CA SER A 53 20.14 21.00 2.68
C SER A 53 20.00 22.06 1.58
N ASP A 54 18.78 22.29 1.07
CA ASP A 54 18.51 23.28 0.03
C ASP A 54 17.15 23.94 0.25
N GLN A 55 17.20 25.27 0.30
CA GLN A 55 16.08 26.14 0.68
C GLN A 55 14.89 26.06 -0.30
N ILE A 56 15.15 25.81 -1.58
CA ILE A 56 14.11 25.64 -2.59
C ILE A 56 13.34 24.34 -2.32
N TRP A 57 14.04 23.25 -1.99
CA TRP A 57 13.39 21.98 -1.67
C TRP A 57 12.63 22.03 -0.37
N LYS A 58 13.18 22.69 0.65
CA LYS A 58 12.45 22.89 1.90
C LYS A 58 11.12 23.59 1.65
N ARG A 59 11.12 24.69 0.89
CA ARG A 59 9.87 25.39 0.52
C ARG A 59 8.92 24.48 -0.27
N ARG A 60 9.42 23.72 -1.24
CA ARG A 60 8.59 22.77 -2.01
C ARG A 60 8.00 21.68 -1.11
N TRP A 61 8.79 21.12 -0.21
CA TRP A 61 8.34 20.11 0.74
C TRP A 61 7.26 20.63 1.69
N ASP A 62 7.43 21.86 2.20
CA ASP A 62 6.44 22.53 3.05
C ASP A 62 5.11 22.74 2.30
N VAL A 63 5.16 23.13 1.02
CA VAL A 63 3.97 23.26 0.15
C VAL A 63 3.28 21.91 -0.03
N LEU A 64 4.04 20.83 -0.31
CA LEU A 64 3.49 19.49 -0.41
C LEU A 64 2.84 19.05 0.91
N ALA A 65 3.53 19.24 2.03
CA ALA A 65 3.03 18.85 3.35
C ALA A 65 1.73 19.58 3.69
N ALA A 66 1.62 20.87 3.34
CA ALA A 66 0.42 21.67 3.54
C ALA A 66 -0.76 21.21 2.67
N GLN A 67 -0.53 20.73 1.45
CA GLN A 67 -1.59 20.34 0.52
C GLN A 67 -2.04 18.88 0.67
N ILE A 68 -1.10 17.95 0.92
CA ILE A 68 -1.37 16.51 0.88
C ILE A 68 -1.09 15.78 2.20
N GLY A 69 -0.59 16.48 3.22
CA GLY A 69 -0.33 15.95 4.55
C GLY A 69 1.06 15.31 4.71
N GLU A 70 1.68 15.52 5.88
CA GLU A 70 2.98 14.93 6.21
C GLU A 70 2.94 13.39 6.24
N GLU A 71 1.79 12.81 6.58
CA GLU A 71 1.58 11.35 6.62
C GLU A 71 1.66 10.70 5.23
N VAL A 72 1.39 11.48 4.18
CA VAL A 72 1.54 11.00 2.80
C VAL A 72 3.00 11.08 2.37
N LEU A 73 3.72 12.12 2.78
CA LEU A 73 5.13 12.29 2.45
C LEU A 73 6.04 11.32 3.22
N SER A 74 5.69 10.97 4.46
CA SER A 74 6.42 10.04 5.34
C SER A 74 5.95 8.58 5.20
N ASN A 75 5.51 8.18 3.99
CA ASN A 75 4.94 6.86 3.75
C ASN A 75 6.00 5.74 3.61
N ASP A 76 5.53 4.50 3.59
CA ASP A 76 6.32 3.26 3.57
C ASP A 76 6.91 2.89 2.21
N THR A 77 6.52 3.58 1.15
CA THR A 77 6.94 3.33 -0.24
C THR A 77 7.69 4.50 -0.89
N GLY A 78 7.78 5.63 -0.20
CA GLY A 78 8.35 6.86 -0.74
C GLY A 78 7.42 7.56 -1.71
N ILE A 79 7.93 8.56 -2.42
CA ILE A 79 7.18 9.34 -3.40
C ILE A 79 8.03 9.65 -4.63
N LEU A 80 7.35 9.82 -5.76
CA LEU A 80 7.83 10.62 -6.89
C LEU A 80 7.01 11.92 -6.91
N CYS A 81 7.68 13.06 -6.84
CA CYS A 81 7.06 14.36 -7.03
C CYS A 81 7.46 14.92 -8.41
N ILE A 82 6.48 15.32 -9.21
CA ILE A 82 6.64 15.88 -10.55
C ILE A 82 6.14 17.31 -10.53
N GLN A 83 6.90 18.21 -11.14
CA GLN A 83 6.49 19.57 -11.46
C GLN A 83 6.42 19.74 -12.97
N SER A 84 5.37 20.43 -13.43
CA SER A 84 5.22 20.89 -14.82
C SER A 84 4.49 22.22 -14.83
N GLY A 85 5.23 23.33 -14.98
CA GLY A 85 4.66 24.66 -14.75
C GLY A 85 4.25 24.85 -13.29
N ASP A 86 3.05 25.41 -13.11
CA ASP A 86 2.45 25.68 -11.79
C ASP A 86 1.72 24.43 -11.22
N ASP A 87 1.61 23.36 -11.99
CA ASP A 87 0.94 22.13 -11.57
C ASP A 87 1.96 21.06 -11.17
N GLY A 88 1.58 20.21 -10.22
CA GLY A 88 2.39 19.09 -9.76
C GLY A 88 1.59 17.82 -9.54
N LEU A 89 2.29 16.70 -9.61
CA LEU A 89 1.76 15.36 -9.37
C LEU A 89 2.67 14.63 -8.40
N VAL A 90 2.12 14.20 -7.27
CA VAL A 90 2.78 13.29 -6.33
C VAL A 90 2.25 11.89 -6.56
N VAL A 91 3.16 10.98 -6.89
CA VAL A 91 2.90 9.54 -7.02
C VAL A 91 3.45 8.86 -5.78
N VAL A 92 2.58 8.17 -5.03
CA VAL A 92 2.99 7.19 -4.03
C VAL A 92 2.97 5.81 -4.70
N PRO A 93 4.13 5.21 -5.01
CA PRO A 93 4.21 3.95 -5.74
C PRO A 93 3.71 2.77 -4.89
N PRO A 94 3.38 1.62 -5.51
CA PRO A 94 2.90 0.44 -4.79
C PRO A 94 3.98 -0.25 -3.93
N PHE A 95 5.25 0.00 -4.24
CA PHE A 95 6.43 -0.58 -3.59
C PHE A 95 7.52 0.48 -3.38
N PRO A 96 8.41 0.29 -2.39
CA PRO A 96 9.46 1.24 -2.05
C PRO A 96 10.38 1.63 -3.21
N VAL A 97 10.60 2.94 -3.39
CA VAL A 97 11.71 3.47 -4.21
C VAL A 97 13.01 3.45 -3.41
N ALA A 98 14.13 3.22 -4.09
CA ALA A 98 15.38 2.84 -3.43
C ALA A 98 16.19 4.01 -2.85
N GLN A 99 16.06 5.20 -3.42
CA GLN A 99 16.95 6.31 -3.10
C GLN A 99 16.33 7.68 -3.36
N ASN A 100 16.88 8.68 -2.65
CA ASN A 100 16.56 10.09 -2.88
C ASN A 100 17.33 10.61 -4.11
N ILE A 101 16.63 11.15 -5.10
CA ILE A 101 17.23 11.68 -6.34
C ILE A 101 16.46 12.90 -6.81
N LYS A 102 17.15 13.84 -7.45
CA LYS A 102 16.58 15.05 -8.04
C LYS A 102 16.96 15.13 -9.52
N PHE A 103 16.03 15.60 -10.34
CA PHE A 103 16.22 15.86 -11.76
C PHE A 103 15.65 17.24 -12.09
N ASP A 104 16.37 18.00 -12.91
CA ASP A 104 15.96 19.28 -13.52
C ASP A 104 15.18 19.09 -14.83
N HIS A 105 14.76 17.85 -15.07
CA HIS A 105 13.99 17.37 -16.21
C HIS A 105 13.06 16.25 -15.73
N LEU A 106 12.14 15.79 -16.58
CA LEU A 106 11.26 14.67 -16.23
C LEU A 106 12.01 13.33 -16.36
N ASN A 107 12.18 12.62 -15.25
CA ASN A 107 12.77 11.28 -15.22
C ASN A 107 11.87 10.28 -14.47
N TYR A 108 11.41 9.25 -15.19
CA TYR A 108 10.50 8.24 -14.66
C TYR A 108 11.17 6.87 -14.46
N ASP A 109 12.48 6.76 -14.63
CA ASP A 109 13.19 5.47 -14.70
C ASP A 109 13.03 4.66 -13.42
N GLU A 110 13.15 5.31 -12.26
CA GLU A 110 13.05 4.59 -10.98
C GLU A 110 11.62 4.13 -10.69
N LEU A 111 10.63 4.92 -11.09
CA LEU A 111 9.22 4.50 -11.05
C LEU A 111 8.97 3.34 -12.03
N TYR A 112 9.50 3.39 -13.25
CA TYR A 112 9.38 2.31 -14.23
C TYR A 112 10.00 1.02 -13.72
N LYS A 113 11.20 1.08 -13.12
CA LYS A 113 11.81 -0.10 -12.49
C LYS A 113 10.91 -0.67 -11.40
N CYS A 114 10.44 0.16 -10.47
CA CYS A 114 9.52 -0.25 -9.42
C CYS A 114 8.24 -0.91 -9.97
N LEU A 115 7.66 -0.38 -11.05
CA LEU A 115 6.42 -0.92 -11.63
C LEU A 115 6.61 -2.14 -12.55
N SER A 116 7.83 -2.39 -13.02
CA SER A 116 8.14 -3.46 -13.97
C SER A 116 8.67 -4.73 -13.32
N LEU A 117 9.03 -4.68 -12.03
CA LEU A 117 9.48 -5.85 -11.30
C LEU A 117 8.31 -6.76 -10.92
N ASP A 118 8.48 -8.06 -11.17
CA ASP A 118 7.56 -9.11 -10.75
C ASP A 118 7.83 -9.52 -9.29
N TYR A 119 7.52 -8.60 -8.36
CA TYR A 119 7.68 -8.87 -6.93
C TYR A 119 6.93 -10.12 -6.49
N VAL A 120 7.55 -10.91 -5.62
CA VAL A 120 6.92 -12.02 -4.92
C VAL A 120 6.28 -11.47 -3.65
N VAL A 121 4.95 -11.37 -3.65
CA VAL A 121 4.18 -10.74 -2.58
C VAL A 121 3.31 -11.76 -1.86
N GLY A 122 3.51 -11.86 -0.55
CA GLY A 122 2.63 -12.61 0.34
C GLY A 122 1.40 -11.78 0.68
N VAL A 123 0.21 -12.34 0.56
CA VAL A 123 -1.04 -11.66 0.89
C VAL A 123 -1.78 -12.44 1.97
N VAL A 124 -2.17 -11.77 3.05
CA VAL A 124 -3.05 -12.33 4.09
C VAL A 124 -4.30 -11.46 4.22
N LEU A 125 -5.45 -12.05 3.84
CA LEU A 125 -6.76 -11.44 4.02
C LEU A 125 -7.45 -12.07 5.22
N LEU A 126 -7.83 -11.28 6.21
CA LEU A 126 -8.35 -11.78 7.48
C LEU A 126 -9.55 -11.00 8.00
N ARG A 127 -10.64 -11.72 8.26
CA ARG A 127 -11.79 -11.27 9.04
C ARG A 127 -12.23 -12.39 9.98
N LEU A 128 -12.91 -12.04 11.07
CA LEU A 128 -13.53 -13.07 11.90
C LEU A 128 -14.50 -13.91 11.07
N GLY A 129 -14.32 -15.23 11.06
CA GLY A 129 -15.11 -16.15 10.25
C GLY A 129 -14.36 -16.75 9.07
N ARG A 130 -13.49 -16.00 8.38
CA ARG A 130 -12.85 -16.44 7.12
C ARG A 130 -11.51 -15.75 6.88
N PHE A 131 -10.60 -16.45 6.23
CA PHE A 131 -9.32 -15.90 5.79
C PHE A 131 -8.87 -16.47 4.46
N SER A 132 -7.96 -15.76 3.79
CA SER A 132 -7.23 -16.22 2.62
C SER A 132 -5.75 -15.86 2.76
N VAL A 133 -4.87 -16.80 2.42
CA VAL A 133 -3.42 -16.61 2.36
C VAL A 133 -2.97 -16.94 0.94
N ALA A 134 -2.16 -16.08 0.32
CA ALA A 134 -1.73 -16.25 -1.06
C ALA A 134 -0.29 -15.79 -1.27
N ILE A 135 0.35 -16.31 -2.31
CA ILE A 135 1.56 -15.76 -2.91
C ILE A 135 1.21 -15.28 -4.31
N PHE A 136 1.60 -14.05 -4.60
CA PHE A 136 1.58 -13.47 -5.93
C PHE A 136 3.01 -13.32 -6.46
N LYS A 137 3.17 -13.43 -7.77
CA LYS A 137 4.36 -12.98 -8.49
C LYS A 137 3.91 -11.97 -9.53
N GLY A 138 4.24 -10.70 -9.36
CA GLY A 138 3.61 -9.62 -10.11
C GLY A 138 2.10 -9.62 -9.88
N THR A 139 1.31 -9.75 -10.95
CA THR A 139 -0.16 -9.88 -10.87
C THR A 139 -0.66 -11.31 -10.74
N ASP A 140 0.21 -12.31 -10.91
CA ASP A 140 -0.20 -13.70 -11.05
C ASP A 140 -0.33 -14.38 -9.69
N LEU A 141 -1.46 -15.08 -9.49
CA LEU A 141 -1.76 -15.83 -8.28
C LEU A 141 -1.10 -17.21 -8.32
N VAL A 142 0.05 -17.34 -7.67
CA VAL A 142 0.90 -18.54 -7.73
C VAL A 142 0.33 -19.68 -6.88
N VAL A 143 0.01 -19.39 -5.61
CA VAL A 143 -0.58 -20.36 -4.69
C VAL A 143 -1.49 -19.63 -3.71
N SER A 144 -2.58 -20.26 -3.30
CA SER A 144 -3.34 -19.77 -2.15
C SER A 144 -4.04 -20.86 -1.38
N LYS A 145 -4.45 -20.49 -0.18
CA LYS A 145 -5.40 -21.24 0.64
C LYS A 145 -6.44 -20.31 1.22
N THR A 146 -7.71 -20.66 1.04
CA THR A 146 -8.85 -20.02 1.69
C THR A 146 -9.50 -21.02 2.63
N ASP A 147 -9.79 -20.60 3.86
CA ASP A 147 -10.47 -21.44 4.86
C ASP A 147 -11.30 -20.54 5.79
N SER A 148 -12.10 -21.17 6.64
CA SER A 148 -12.99 -20.51 7.58
C SER A 148 -12.95 -21.17 8.96
N ARG A 149 -13.17 -20.36 9.98
CA ARG A 149 -13.41 -20.84 11.35
C ARG A 149 -14.52 -20.00 11.95
N PHE A 150 -15.52 -20.67 12.50
CA PHE A 150 -16.66 -20.00 13.09
C PHE A 150 -16.23 -19.16 14.29
N VAL A 151 -16.56 -17.87 14.24
CA VAL A 151 -16.44 -16.94 15.37
C VAL A 151 -17.79 -16.28 15.55
N LYS A 152 -18.39 -16.45 16.73
CA LYS A 152 -19.70 -15.88 17.03
C LYS A 152 -19.63 -14.34 16.99
N GLY A 153 -20.64 -13.70 16.42
CA GLY A 153 -20.79 -12.25 16.45
C GLY A 153 -20.89 -11.71 17.89
N ARG A 154 -20.71 -10.39 18.04
CA ARG A 154 -20.92 -9.73 19.34
C ARG A 154 -22.40 -9.76 19.72
N HIS A 155 -22.70 -10.06 20.99
CA HIS A 155 -24.06 -9.94 21.54
C HIS A 155 -24.30 -8.49 21.96
N LYS A 156 -25.42 -7.89 21.53
CA LYS A 156 -25.79 -6.50 21.89
C LYS A 156 -26.56 -6.39 23.20
N LYS A 157 -27.06 -7.49 23.75
CA LYS A 157 -27.87 -7.50 24.99
C LYS A 157 -26.96 -7.80 26.19
N GLY A 158 -26.95 -6.90 27.17
CA GLY A 158 -26.24 -7.11 28.43
C GLY A 158 -26.93 -8.16 29.31
N GLY A 159 -26.17 -8.76 30.23
CA GLY A 159 -26.70 -9.74 31.18
C GLY A 159 -25.63 -10.64 31.79
N SER A 160 -26.02 -11.48 32.75
CA SER A 160 -25.12 -12.39 33.47
C SER A 160 -24.37 -13.39 32.57
N SER A 161 -24.89 -13.66 31.37
CA SER A 161 -24.25 -14.54 30.37
C SER A 161 -23.25 -13.83 29.45
N GLN A 162 -23.14 -12.50 29.51
CA GLN A 162 -22.30 -11.71 28.60
C GLN A 162 -20.81 -12.13 28.68
N ARG A 163 -20.26 -12.26 29.89
CA ARG A 163 -18.86 -12.68 30.12
C ARG A 163 -18.56 -14.05 29.52
N ARG A 164 -19.50 -15.00 29.59
CA ARG A 164 -19.33 -16.35 29.01
C ARG A 164 -19.27 -16.29 27.48
N PHE A 165 -20.11 -15.46 26.86
CA PHE A 165 -20.11 -15.29 25.41
C PHE A 165 -18.86 -14.60 24.90
N GLU A 166 -18.36 -13.60 25.62
CA GLU A 166 -17.10 -12.91 25.32
C GLU A 166 -15.92 -13.90 25.36
N ARG A 167 -15.76 -14.66 26.46
CA ARG A 167 -14.72 -15.71 26.57
C ARG A 167 -14.80 -16.75 25.46
N THR A 168 -16.02 -17.20 25.12
CA THR A 168 -16.22 -18.17 24.04
C THR A 168 -15.75 -17.60 22.70
N ARG A 169 -16.10 -16.34 22.43
CA ARG A 169 -15.73 -15.64 21.20
C ARG A 169 -14.21 -15.40 21.13
N GLU A 170 -13.56 -15.06 22.24
CA GLU A 170 -12.11 -14.95 22.33
C GLU A 170 -11.43 -16.29 22.02
N GLY A 171 -11.90 -17.39 22.61
CA GLY A 171 -11.39 -18.72 22.32
C GLY A 171 -11.57 -19.12 20.85
N GLN A 172 -12.70 -18.76 20.23
CA GLN A 172 -12.92 -18.96 18.80
C GLN A 172 -11.98 -18.12 17.93
N SER A 173 -11.73 -16.87 18.33
CA SER A 173 -10.83 -15.97 17.62
C SER A 173 -9.38 -16.47 17.68
N ARG A 174 -8.95 -17.00 18.83
CA ARG A 174 -7.63 -17.63 18.97
C ARG A 174 -7.47 -18.82 18.02
N LYS A 175 -8.44 -19.75 18.00
CA LYS A 175 -8.42 -20.89 17.07
C LYS A 175 -8.38 -20.48 15.60
N LEU A 176 -9.04 -19.37 15.25
CA LEU A 176 -8.92 -18.79 13.90
C LEU A 176 -7.48 -18.30 13.67
N PHE A 177 -6.90 -17.54 14.59
CA PHE A 177 -5.54 -17.01 14.46
C PHE A 177 -4.48 -18.10 14.37
N ASP A 178 -4.58 -19.16 15.19
CA ASP A 178 -3.69 -20.32 15.11
C ASP A 178 -3.75 -20.94 13.71
N LYS A 179 -4.97 -21.18 13.21
CA LYS A 179 -5.18 -21.75 11.88
C LYS A 179 -4.65 -20.85 10.75
N VAL A 180 -4.81 -19.54 10.87
CA VAL A 180 -4.26 -18.57 9.91
C VAL A 180 -2.73 -18.60 9.96
N CYS A 181 -2.15 -18.62 11.16
CA CYS A 181 -0.69 -18.64 11.35
C CYS A 181 -0.05 -19.90 10.77
N ASP A 182 -0.66 -21.06 11.00
CA ASP A 182 -0.24 -22.33 10.39
C ASP A 182 -0.31 -22.27 8.86
N THR A 183 -1.39 -21.67 8.33
CA THR A 183 -1.57 -21.54 6.88
C THR A 183 -0.55 -20.59 6.27
N VAL A 184 -0.23 -19.48 6.96
CA VAL A 184 0.88 -18.58 6.57
C VAL A 184 2.18 -19.35 6.52
N GLY A 185 2.51 -20.13 7.56
CA GLY A 185 3.71 -20.97 7.58
C GLY A 185 3.79 -21.88 6.36
N ASN A 186 2.75 -22.68 6.12
CA ASN A 186 2.74 -23.65 5.02
C ASN A 186 2.80 -23.01 3.63
N ILE A 187 2.14 -21.86 3.43
CA ILE A 187 2.09 -21.20 2.12
C ILE A 187 3.35 -20.36 1.86
N PHE A 188 3.93 -19.73 2.89
CA PHE A 188 5.07 -18.82 2.72
C PHE A 188 6.42 -19.52 2.84
N GLU A 189 6.52 -20.65 3.54
CA GLU A 189 7.78 -21.37 3.76
C GLU A 189 8.59 -21.60 2.46
N PRO A 190 7.99 -22.09 1.35
CA PRO A 190 8.73 -22.30 0.10
C PRO A 190 9.31 -21.01 -0.52
N TYR A 191 8.79 -19.85 -0.13
CA TYR A 191 9.14 -18.54 -0.71
C TYR A 191 9.99 -17.67 0.22
N THR A 192 10.37 -18.15 1.41
CA THR A 192 11.05 -17.34 2.44
C THR A 192 12.23 -16.51 1.91
N ARG A 193 13.02 -17.08 0.97
CA ARG A 193 14.20 -16.44 0.37
C ARG A 193 13.85 -15.44 -0.75
N THR A 194 12.74 -15.65 -1.44
CA THR A 194 12.34 -14.86 -2.62
C THR A 194 11.21 -13.89 -2.32
N LEU A 195 10.54 -14.01 -1.18
CA LEU A 195 9.43 -13.16 -0.76
C LEU A 195 9.94 -11.74 -0.55
N ASP A 196 9.46 -10.79 -1.35
CA ASP A 196 9.88 -9.39 -1.26
C ASP A 196 9.09 -8.67 -0.17
N TYR A 197 7.76 -8.78 -0.22
CA TYR A 197 6.85 -8.04 0.65
C TYR A 197 5.67 -8.89 1.13
N VAL A 198 5.05 -8.44 2.21
CA VAL A 198 3.79 -8.99 2.73
C VAL A 198 2.76 -7.88 2.87
N LEU A 199 1.56 -8.10 2.33
CA LEU A 199 0.43 -7.20 2.43
C LEU A 199 -0.73 -7.84 3.15
N LEU A 200 -1.41 -7.04 3.98
CA LEU A 200 -2.52 -7.48 4.81
C LEU A 200 -3.80 -6.77 4.38
N GLY A 201 -4.91 -7.50 4.40
CA GLY A 201 -6.23 -6.94 4.10
C GLY A 201 -7.32 -7.52 4.99
N GLY A 202 -8.43 -6.80 5.15
CA GLY A 202 -9.56 -7.24 5.97
C GLY A 202 -9.88 -6.30 7.13
N ASP A 203 -10.25 -6.85 8.29
CA ASP A 203 -10.65 -6.05 9.46
C ASP A 203 -9.43 -5.64 10.28
N SER A 204 -9.19 -4.33 10.41
CA SER A 204 -7.98 -3.79 11.04
C SER A 204 -7.77 -4.28 12.48
N ILE A 205 -8.83 -4.36 13.28
CA ILE A 205 -8.75 -4.83 14.67
C ILE A 205 -8.35 -6.31 14.69
N THR A 206 -8.96 -7.12 13.83
CA THR A 206 -8.68 -8.54 13.71
C THR A 206 -7.24 -8.80 13.25
N ILE A 207 -6.77 -8.06 12.24
CA ILE A 207 -5.39 -8.14 11.74
C ILE A 207 -4.40 -7.77 12.84
N ASN A 208 -4.61 -6.65 13.54
CA ASN A 208 -3.71 -6.20 14.59
C ASN A 208 -3.63 -7.19 15.76
N ASN A 209 -4.75 -7.84 16.10
CA ASN A 209 -4.75 -8.90 17.12
C ASN A 209 -4.05 -10.17 16.64
N PHE A 210 -4.20 -10.53 15.37
CA PHE A 210 -3.50 -11.67 14.75
C PHE A 210 -1.98 -11.46 14.72
N LEU A 211 -1.51 -10.27 14.33
CA LEU A 211 -0.09 -9.94 14.28
C LEU A 211 0.59 -10.07 15.65
N LYS A 212 -0.12 -9.75 16.75
CA LYS A 212 0.40 -9.88 18.12
C LYS A 212 0.63 -11.32 18.57
N VAL A 213 0.01 -12.31 17.92
CA VAL A 213 0.00 -13.70 18.39
C VAL A 213 0.61 -14.69 17.42
N CYS A 214 0.88 -14.31 16.17
CA CYS A 214 1.43 -15.22 15.17
C CYS A 214 2.96 -15.05 15.01
N PRO A 215 3.79 -16.02 15.46
CA PRO A 215 5.24 -15.92 15.38
C PRO A 215 5.76 -15.87 13.94
N LYS A 216 5.06 -16.51 13.00
CA LYS A 216 5.42 -16.49 11.57
C LYS A 216 5.34 -15.08 11.00
N MET A 217 4.36 -14.29 11.41
CA MET A 217 4.25 -12.90 10.99
C MET A 217 5.32 -12.01 11.64
N GLU A 218 5.66 -12.25 12.91
CA GLU A 218 6.73 -11.49 13.58
C GLU A 218 8.08 -11.68 12.87
N SER A 219 8.39 -12.90 12.42
CA SER A 219 9.61 -13.17 11.64
C SER A 219 9.65 -12.44 10.28
N LEU A 220 8.50 -12.00 9.77
CA LEU A 220 8.35 -11.31 8.49
C LEU A 220 8.12 -9.82 8.65
N LYS A 221 8.21 -9.28 9.87
CA LYS A 221 7.82 -7.90 10.20
C LYS A 221 8.48 -6.84 9.32
N SER A 222 9.75 -7.01 8.97
CA SER A 222 10.48 -6.10 8.06
C SER A 222 9.99 -6.12 6.61
N LYS A 223 9.30 -7.19 6.20
CA LYS A 223 8.72 -7.35 4.86
C LYS A 223 7.24 -6.91 4.82
N ILE A 224 6.58 -6.74 5.96
CA ILE A 224 5.17 -6.32 6.01
C ILE A 224 5.09 -4.85 5.65
N LEU A 225 4.46 -4.54 4.52
CA LEU A 225 4.13 -3.17 4.16
C LEU A 225 2.97 -2.66 5.04
N PRO A 226 3.10 -1.48 5.67
CA PRO A 226 2.03 -0.82 6.41
C PRO A 226 0.72 -0.64 5.65
N ARG A 227 0.74 -0.38 4.34
CA ARG A 227 -0.49 -0.23 3.56
C ARG A 227 -1.40 -1.47 3.68
N ARG A 228 -2.72 -1.25 3.68
CA ARG A 228 -3.72 -2.32 3.82
C ARG A 228 -4.56 -2.45 2.57
N LEU A 229 -4.79 -3.69 2.14
CA LEU A 229 -5.70 -3.98 1.05
C LEU A 229 -7.15 -3.80 1.53
N ASN A 230 -7.89 -2.89 0.90
CA ASN A 230 -9.28 -2.61 1.22
C ASN A 230 -10.21 -3.70 0.66
N ILE A 231 -10.17 -4.88 1.28
CA ILE A 231 -10.89 -6.06 0.84
C ILE A 231 -11.91 -6.47 1.89
N ARG A 232 -13.18 -6.52 1.48
CA ARG A 232 -14.30 -6.81 2.39
C ARG A 232 -14.52 -8.30 2.63
N ASP A 233 -14.29 -9.16 1.65
CA ASP A 233 -14.56 -10.60 1.81
C ASP A 233 -13.29 -11.40 1.47
N PRO A 234 -12.70 -12.12 2.43
CA PRO A 234 -11.47 -12.88 2.19
C PRO A 234 -11.79 -14.23 1.50
N LYS A 235 -12.40 -14.17 0.32
CA LYS A 235 -12.72 -15.34 -0.52
C LYS A 235 -11.64 -15.60 -1.58
N ARG A 236 -11.67 -16.79 -2.16
CA ARG A 236 -10.79 -17.19 -3.27
C ARG A 236 -10.98 -16.26 -4.49
N ASP A 237 -12.22 -16.03 -4.92
CA ASP A 237 -12.53 -15.19 -6.09
C ASP A 237 -12.06 -13.73 -5.90
N THR A 238 -11.98 -13.27 -4.65
CA THR A 238 -11.44 -11.95 -4.34
C THR A 238 -9.94 -11.87 -4.65
N LEU A 239 -9.19 -12.97 -4.51
CA LEU A 239 -7.77 -13.02 -4.84
C LEU A 239 -7.50 -12.84 -6.34
N GLU A 240 -8.44 -13.18 -7.21
CA GLU A 240 -8.30 -13.00 -8.67
C GLU A 240 -8.08 -11.54 -9.04
N HIS A 241 -8.63 -10.63 -8.25
CA HIS A 241 -8.53 -9.18 -8.47
C HIS A 241 -7.41 -8.53 -7.66
N VAL A 242 -6.86 -9.23 -6.66
CA VAL A 242 -5.82 -8.70 -5.77
C VAL A 242 -4.55 -8.35 -6.54
N GLY A 243 -4.14 -9.18 -7.50
CA GLY A 243 -2.92 -8.94 -8.27
C GLY A 243 -2.87 -7.52 -8.86
N ASN A 244 -3.99 -7.04 -9.41
CA ASN A 244 -4.10 -5.69 -9.95
C ASN A 244 -4.04 -4.60 -8.86
N LEU A 245 -4.59 -4.86 -7.67
CA LEU A 245 -4.53 -3.95 -6.52
C LEU A 245 -3.11 -3.83 -5.94
N LEU A 246 -2.28 -4.87 -6.09
CA LEU A 246 -0.89 -4.83 -5.65
C LEU A 246 -0.09 -3.76 -6.38
N LEU A 247 -0.41 -3.48 -7.65
CA LEU A 247 0.30 -2.52 -8.51
C LEU A 247 -0.37 -1.14 -8.59
N GLN A 248 -1.33 -0.83 -7.71
CA GLN A 248 -1.94 0.49 -7.67
C GLN A 248 -1.05 1.51 -6.97
N SER A 249 -0.87 2.66 -7.62
CA SER A 249 -0.27 3.85 -7.02
C SER A 249 -1.35 4.80 -6.52
N ARG A 250 -1.02 5.61 -5.50
CA ARG A 250 -1.88 6.73 -5.09
C ARG A 250 -1.36 8.01 -5.72
N LEU A 251 -2.24 8.76 -6.34
CA LEU A 251 -1.92 10.04 -6.96
C LEU A 251 -2.53 11.18 -6.14
N TYR A 252 -1.72 12.21 -5.94
CA TYR A 252 -2.15 13.47 -5.36
C TYR A 252 -1.76 14.59 -6.30
N PHE A 253 -2.70 15.46 -6.59
CA PHE A 253 -2.46 16.63 -7.43
C PHE A 253 -2.19 17.83 -6.54
N VAL A 254 -1.16 18.59 -6.90
CA VAL A 254 -0.71 19.75 -6.14
C VAL A 254 -0.54 20.94 -7.06
N ARG A 255 -0.56 22.14 -6.50
CA ARG A 255 -0.20 23.37 -7.22
C ARG A 255 1.01 24.00 -6.57
N TRP A 256 1.96 24.45 -7.36
CA TRP A 256 3.13 25.16 -6.87
C TRP A 256 2.77 26.65 -6.80
N ASP A 257 2.93 27.25 -5.62
CA ASP A 257 2.80 28.70 -5.47
C ASP A 257 3.96 29.39 -6.22
N GLN A 258 3.65 30.47 -6.94
CA GLN A 258 4.65 31.28 -7.65
C GLN A 258 5.68 31.93 -6.70
#